data_AF-A0A8J2WMB3-F1
#
_entry.id   AF-A0A8J2WMB3-F1
#
_cell.length_a   1.000
_cell.length_b   1.000
_cell.length_c   1.000
_cell.angle_alpha   90.00
_cell.angle_beta   90.00
_cell.angle_gamma   90.00
#
_symmetry.space_group_name_H-M   'P 1'
#
loop_
_entity.id
_entity.type
_entity.pdbx_description
1 polymer ?
#
loop_
_entity_poly.entity_id
_entity_poly.type
_entity_poly.pdbx_seq_one_letter_code
_entity_poly.pdbx_strand_id
1 'polypeptide(L)'
;MDLLTSFLALCVFCTLGPAHSGQLVQAAPVTDRLQTMITAIEPSFSKGLIHLSNLFDFVMNYDENISNGRTDDENETLPIQTTLQSASISLNTTENISSLHLKMYEENLLSLSTDISEKENQLQDETTELERLTISVDKWQSEAEKLRQEIAELDAKVKDADQRASQSHGRAQRKRKNRWKWITATVFTAGLASPGLIINEKDIKKLKRDRDAWYAQANERRKTLEVAENNHRDIIDRQQATEQSIRKTRTSLSSARTTLEELRKQYSVLSNLGAQLFMVSNSNN
;
A
#
# COMPACT_ATOMS: atom_id res chain seq x y z
N MET A 1 22.83 12.87 -37.95
CA MET A 1 23.09 11.53 -38.45
C MET A 1 23.94 10.82 -37.39
N ASP A 2 23.42 10.16 -36.36
CA ASP A 2 22.05 9.74 -36.04
C ASP A 2 21.83 9.82 -34.53
N LEU A 3 20.78 10.56 -34.17
CA LEU A 3 20.26 10.79 -32.81
C LEU A 3 18.95 10.02 -32.72
N LEU A 4 18.96 8.68 -32.80
CA LEU A 4 17.70 7.92 -32.89
C LEU A 4 17.71 6.48 -32.34
N THR A 5 18.70 6.05 -31.54
CA THR A 5 18.79 4.63 -31.12
C THR A 5 18.95 4.40 -29.61
N SER A 6 18.43 5.27 -28.74
CA SER A 6 18.48 5.02 -27.28
C SER A 6 17.19 5.29 -26.50
N PHE A 7 16.03 5.32 -27.16
CA PHE A 7 14.73 5.61 -26.50
C PHE A 7 13.73 4.44 -26.47
N LEU A 8 14.15 3.19 -26.71
CA LEU A 8 13.24 2.04 -26.74
C LEU A 8 13.65 0.93 -25.75
N ALA A 9 13.63 1.24 -24.45
CA ALA A 9 13.70 0.23 -23.39
C ALA A 9 12.98 0.65 -22.09
N LEU A 10 11.89 1.42 -22.18
CA LEU A 10 11.08 1.85 -21.03
C LEU A 10 9.63 2.03 -21.48
N CYS A 11 8.95 0.93 -21.78
CA CYS A 11 7.50 0.85 -21.96
C CYS A 11 7.04 -0.62 -21.95
N VAL A 12 7.33 -1.34 -20.87
CA VAL A 12 6.68 -2.63 -20.58
C VAL A 12 6.45 -2.66 -19.08
N PHE A 13 5.30 -2.17 -18.63
CA PHE A 13 4.53 -2.56 -17.43
C PHE A 13 3.46 -1.48 -17.17
N CYS A 14 2.57 -1.29 -18.16
CA CYS A 14 1.35 -0.48 -18.03
C CYS A 14 0.25 -1.09 -18.92
N THR A 15 0.01 -2.40 -18.86
CA THR A 15 -1.20 -3.01 -19.40
C THR A 15 -1.40 -4.39 -18.77
N LEU A 16 -1.97 -4.43 -17.57
CA LEU A 16 -2.68 -5.59 -17.03
C LEU A 16 -3.74 -5.03 -16.05
N GLY A 17 -4.60 -4.16 -16.58
CA GLY A 17 -5.91 -3.96 -16.00
C GLY A 17 -6.79 -5.11 -16.49
N PRO A 18 -7.41 -5.91 -15.61
CA PRO A 18 -8.49 -6.76 -16.03
C PRO A 18 -9.69 -5.83 -16.29
N ALA A 19 -9.93 -5.54 -17.56
CA ALA A 19 -11.27 -5.23 -18.02
C ALA A 19 -12.08 -6.53 -17.93
N HIS A 20 -12.76 -6.74 -16.81
CA HIS A 20 -13.95 -7.57 -16.71
C HIS A 20 -14.94 -6.88 -15.78
N SER A 21 -15.97 -6.32 -16.41
CA SER A 21 -17.33 -6.10 -15.92
C SER A 21 -17.58 -6.38 -14.43
N GLY A 22 -17.44 -5.33 -13.63
CA GLY A 22 -18.11 -5.20 -12.35
C GLY A 22 -18.55 -3.75 -12.29
N GLN A 23 -19.83 -3.51 -12.56
CA GLN A 23 -20.45 -2.22 -12.34
C GLN A 23 -20.15 -1.86 -10.88
N LEU A 24 -19.21 -0.92 -10.68
CA LEU A 24 -18.92 -0.34 -9.39
C LEU A 24 -20.18 0.44 -9.04
N VAL A 25 -21.15 -0.25 -8.45
CA VAL A 25 -22.28 0.38 -7.78
C VAL A 25 -21.61 1.13 -6.66
N GLN A 26 -21.31 2.40 -6.94
CA GLN A 26 -20.78 3.34 -5.98
C GLN A 26 -21.78 3.32 -4.83
N ALA A 27 -21.39 2.65 -3.76
CA ALA A 27 -22.24 2.39 -2.62
C ALA A 27 -22.69 3.76 -2.09
N ALA A 28 -23.97 4.08 -2.25
CA ALA A 28 -24.58 5.19 -1.54
C ALA A 28 -24.21 5.09 -0.05
N PRO A 29 -23.94 6.20 0.64
CA PRO A 29 -23.57 6.18 2.05
C PRO A 29 -24.58 5.34 2.83
N VAL A 30 -24.11 4.60 3.84
CA VAL A 30 -24.90 3.58 4.56
C VAL A 30 -26.22 4.15 5.11
N THR A 31 -26.25 5.43 5.48
CA THR A 31 -27.45 6.17 5.90
C THR A 31 -28.52 6.28 4.82
N ASP A 32 -28.14 6.39 3.55
CA ASP A 32 -29.09 6.51 2.43
C ASP A 32 -29.81 5.19 2.13
N ARG A 33 -29.21 4.05 2.48
CA ARG A 33 -29.72 2.71 2.13
C ARG A 33 -30.93 2.30 2.95
N LEU A 34 -30.90 2.56 4.26
CA LEU A 34 -32.02 2.26 5.14
C LEU A 34 -33.18 3.19 4.79
N GLN A 35 -32.86 4.46 4.55
CA GLN A 35 -33.83 5.45 4.13
C GLN A 35 -34.49 5.08 2.79
N THR A 36 -33.71 4.61 1.79
CA THR A 36 -34.28 4.17 0.50
C THR A 36 -35.24 3.00 0.67
N MET A 37 -34.88 2.02 1.51
CA MET A 37 -35.78 0.90 1.81
C MET A 37 -37.07 1.38 2.51
N ILE A 38 -36.97 2.25 3.51
CA ILE A 38 -38.13 2.83 4.19
C ILE A 38 -39.04 3.54 3.19
N THR A 39 -38.49 4.39 2.32
CA THR A 39 -39.27 5.10 1.30
C THR A 39 -39.89 4.18 0.25
N ALA A 40 -39.28 3.02 -0.02
CA ALA A 40 -39.83 2.04 -0.94
C ALA A 40 -40.99 1.24 -0.33
N ILE A 41 -40.92 0.96 0.98
CA ILE A 41 -41.92 0.19 1.73
C ILE A 41 -43.12 1.05 2.12
N GLU A 42 -42.90 2.32 2.46
CA GLU A 42 -43.91 3.23 3.01
C GLU A 42 -45.24 3.23 2.24
N PRO A 43 -45.29 3.30 0.89
CA PRO A 43 -46.55 3.36 0.16
C PRO A 43 -47.38 2.08 0.27
N SER A 44 -46.76 0.90 0.12
CA SER A 44 -47.46 -0.39 0.19
C SER A 44 -47.85 -0.74 1.62
N PHE A 45 -47.01 -0.38 2.59
CA PHE A 45 -47.32 -0.61 4.00
C PHE A 45 -48.49 0.26 4.45
N SER A 46 -48.44 1.56 4.17
CA SER A 46 -49.51 2.51 4.52
C SER A 46 -50.84 2.13 3.89
N LYS A 47 -50.83 1.72 2.62
CA LYS A 47 -52.03 1.25 1.92
C LYS A 47 -52.60 -0.03 2.57
N GLY A 48 -51.74 -0.94 3.02
CA GLY A 48 -52.17 -2.13 3.76
C GLY A 48 -52.85 -1.78 5.08
N LEU A 49 -52.28 -0.85 5.85
CA LEU A 49 -52.86 -0.37 7.11
C LEU A 49 -54.20 0.33 6.90
N ILE A 50 -54.34 1.12 5.83
CA ILE A 50 -55.63 1.75 5.48
C ILE A 50 -56.69 0.68 5.18
N HIS A 51 -56.35 -0.36 4.41
CA HIS A 51 -57.29 -1.45 4.13
C HIS A 51 -57.69 -2.23 5.40
N LEU A 52 -56.76 -2.42 6.34
CA LEU A 52 -57.06 -3.02 7.64
C LEU A 52 -57.92 -2.12 8.53
N SER A 53 -57.68 -0.80 8.53
CA SER A 53 -58.53 0.16 9.25
C SER A 53 -59.96 0.13 8.71
N ASN A 54 -60.11 0.16 7.38
CA ASN A 54 -61.43 0.08 6.75
C ASN A 54 -62.12 -1.25 7.07
N LEU A 55 -61.36 -2.36 7.14
CA LEU A 55 -61.90 -3.65 7.57
C LEU A 55 -62.42 -3.58 9.02
N PHE A 56 -61.68 -2.96 9.94
CA PHE A 56 -62.16 -2.72 11.31
C PHE A 56 -63.45 -1.92 11.32
N ASP A 57 -63.55 -0.84 10.54
CA ASP A 57 -64.76 -0.03 10.44
C ASP A 57 -65.94 -0.85 9.87
N PHE A 58 -65.70 -1.71 8.87
CA PHE A 58 -66.73 -2.61 8.32
C PHE A 58 -67.21 -3.64 9.34
N VAL A 59 -66.30 -4.23 10.12
CA VAL A 59 -66.62 -5.24 11.14
C VAL A 59 -67.33 -4.60 12.34
N MET A 60 -66.90 -3.41 12.76
CA MET A 60 -67.52 -2.70 13.90
C MET A 60 -68.89 -2.12 13.56
N ASN A 61 -69.11 -1.67 12.33
CA ASN A 61 -70.41 -1.18 11.84
C ASN A 61 -71.31 -2.29 11.28
N TYR A 62 -70.87 -3.55 11.37
CA TYR A 62 -71.62 -4.70 10.85
C TYR A 62 -72.95 -4.90 11.58
N ASP A 63 -73.00 -4.60 12.88
CA ASP A 63 -74.19 -4.78 13.73
C ASP A 63 -75.25 -3.68 13.52
N GLU A 64 -74.86 -2.46 13.13
CA GLU A 64 -75.82 -1.35 12.88
C GLU A 64 -76.62 -1.53 11.57
N ASN A 65 -76.08 -2.24 10.58
CA ASN A 65 -76.73 -2.44 9.29
C ASN A 65 -77.69 -3.64 9.24
N ILE A 66 -77.55 -4.62 10.14
CA ILE A 66 -78.41 -5.83 10.19
C ILE A 66 -79.81 -5.51 10.73
N SER A 67 -80.00 -4.37 11.42
CA SER A 67 -81.31 -3.95 11.93
C SER A 67 -82.33 -3.63 10.82
N ASN A 68 -81.90 -3.44 9.55
CA ASN A 68 -82.77 -2.97 8.48
C ASN A 68 -82.63 -3.77 7.18
N GLY A 69 -83.17 -5.00 7.16
CA GLY A 69 -83.69 -5.58 5.92
C GLY A 69 -82.96 -6.80 5.37
N ARG A 70 -83.63 -7.94 5.57
CA ARG A 70 -83.46 -9.24 4.92
C ARG A 70 -83.23 -9.15 3.40
N THR A 71 -82.02 -9.49 2.91
CA THR A 71 -81.75 -10.04 1.56
C THR A 71 -80.31 -10.59 1.45
N ASP A 72 -80.19 -11.90 1.22
CA ASP A 72 -79.09 -12.69 0.63
C ASP A 72 -77.62 -12.43 1.07
N ASP A 73 -77.14 -13.34 1.94
CA ASP A 73 -75.83 -13.45 2.63
C ASP A 73 -74.53 -13.30 1.79
N GLU A 74 -74.57 -13.32 0.45
CA GLU A 74 -73.34 -13.30 -0.37
C GLU A 74 -72.84 -11.89 -0.74
N ASN A 75 -73.70 -10.86 -0.72
CA ASN A 75 -73.32 -9.50 -1.13
C ASN A 75 -72.79 -8.64 0.04
N GLU A 76 -73.11 -8.98 1.29
CA GLU A 76 -72.73 -8.22 2.49
C GLU A 76 -71.30 -8.52 2.98
N THR A 77 -70.78 -9.71 2.64
CA THR A 77 -69.39 -10.11 2.96
C THR A 77 -68.39 -9.69 1.88
N LEU A 78 -68.88 -9.30 0.69
CA LEU A 78 -68.07 -8.85 -0.44
C LEU A 78 -67.13 -7.66 -0.11
N PRO A 79 -67.56 -6.63 0.65
CA PRO A 79 -66.69 -5.52 1.06
C PRO A 79 -65.59 -5.95 2.02
N ILE A 80 -65.91 -6.86 2.96
CA ILE A 80 -64.97 -7.46 3.91
C ILE A 80 -63.93 -8.30 3.15
N GLN A 81 -64.37 -9.13 2.21
CA GLN A 81 -63.48 -9.94 1.39
C GLN A 81 -62.59 -9.09 0.49
N THR A 82 -63.14 -8.03 -0.11
CA THR A 82 -62.39 -7.12 -0.98
C THR A 82 -61.34 -6.31 -0.21
N THR A 83 -61.67 -5.84 1.01
CA THR A 83 -60.72 -5.13 1.88
C THR A 83 -59.62 -6.07 2.41
N LEU A 84 -59.96 -7.30 2.80
CA LEU A 84 -58.99 -8.33 3.16
C LEU A 84 -58.04 -8.64 1.99
N GLN A 85 -58.57 -8.85 0.80
CA GLN A 85 -57.75 -9.13 -0.39
C GLN A 85 -56.84 -7.94 -0.73
N SER A 86 -57.35 -6.70 -0.62
CA SER A 86 -56.56 -5.49 -0.86
C SER A 86 -55.46 -5.28 0.18
N ALA A 87 -55.76 -5.54 1.46
CA ALA A 87 -54.78 -5.54 2.55
C ALA A 87 -53.69 -6.59 2.30
N SER A 88 -54.08 -7.82 1.96
CA SER A 88 -53.18 -8.93 1.66
C SER A 88 -52.23 -8.61 0.50
N ILE A 89 -52.74 -8.09 -0.62
CA ILE A 89 -51.91 -7.69 -1.77
C ILE A 89 -50.88 -6.61 -1.36
N SER A 90 -51.32 -5.63 -0.56
CA SER A 90 -50.45 -4.52 -0.14
C SER A 90 -49.35 -4.97 0.85
N LEU A 91 -49.68 -5.87 1.77
CA LEU A 91 -48.72 -6.45 2.71
C LEU A 91 -47.75 -7.41 2.01
N ASN A 92 -48.21 -8.24 1.09
CA ASN A 92 -47.35 -9.11 0.26
C ASN A 92 -46.39 -8.27 -0.60
N THR A 93 -46.86 -7.14 -1.17
CA THR A 93 -45.98 -6.18 -1.87
C THR A 93 -44.90 -5.64 -0.94
N THR A 94 -45.27 -5.28 0.29
CA THR A 94 -44.33 -4.81 1.32
C THR A 94 -43.30 -5.87 1.70
N GLU A 95 -43.71 -7.12 1.85
CA GLU A 95 -42.85 -8.26 2.13
C GLU A 95 -41.83 -8.49 1.00
N ASN A 96 -42.28 -8.47 -0.26
CA ASN A 96 -41.41 -8.65 -1.43
C ASN A 96 -40.35 -7.55 -1.54
N ILE A 97 -40.74 -6.28 -1.36
CA ILE A 97 -39.80 -5.15 -1.33
C ILE A 97 -38.81 -5.34 -0.19
N SER A 98 -39.29 -5.74 0.99
CA SER A 98 -38.43 -5.92 2.16
C SER A 98 -37.39 -7.03 1.97
N SER A 99 -37.82 -8.17 1.42
CA SER A 99 -36.96 -9.31 1.10
C SER A 99 -35.88 -8.95 0.07
N LEU A 100 -36.24 -8.18 -0.96
CA LEU A 100 -35.28 -7.69 -1.95
C LEU A 100 -34.19 -6.82 -1.31
N HIS A 101 -34.58 -5.84 -0.49
CA HIS A 101 -33.62 -4.97 0.19
C HIS A 101 -32.75 -5.74 1.19
N LEU A 102 -33.31 -6.69 1.95
CA LEU A 102 -32.52 -7.54 2.85
C LEU A 102 -31.43 -8.32 2.11
N LYS A 103 -31.74 -8.91 0.95
CA LYS A 103 -30.73 -9.57 0.10
C LYS A 103 -29.64 -8.62 -0.35
N MET A 104 -30.00 -7.41 -0.79
CA MET A 104 -29.01 -6.38 -1.15
C MET A 104 -28.10 -6.03 0.04
N TYR A 105 -28.63 -5.96 1.27
CA TYR A 105 -27.83 -5.72 2.47
C TYR A 105 -26.85 -6.86 2.75
N GLU A 106 -27.28 -8.11 2.61
CA GLU A 106 -26.43 -9.30 2.78
C GLU A 106 -25.28 -9.32 1.78
N GLU A 107 -25.56 -9.07 0.50
CA GLU A 107 -24.55 -8.98 -0.56
C GLU A 107 -23.53 -7.88 -0.25
N ASN A 108 -23.99 -6.71 0.21
CA ASN A 108 -23.10 -5.62 0.60
C ASN A 108 -22.25 -5.96 1.83
N LEU A 109 -22.82 -6.63 2.83
CA LEU A 109 -22.07 -7.09 4.01
C LEU A 109 -20.98 -8.09 3.63
N LEU A 110 -21.30 -9.04 2.74
CA LEU A 110 -20.35 -10.01 2.21
C LEU A 110 -19.24 -9.31 1.41
N SER A 111 -19.60 -8.42 0.49
CA SER A 111 -18.64 -7.65 -0.30
C SER A 111 -17.67 -6.85 0.58
N LEU A 112 -18.20 -6.13 1.58
CA LEU A 112 -17.38 -5.32 2.49
C LEU A 112 -16.51 -6.19 3.41
N SER A 113 -17.00 -7.35 3.82
CA SER A 113 -16.20 -8.33 4.58
C SER A 113 -15.03 -8.86 3.77
N THR A 114 -15.24 -9.14 2.48
CA THR A 114 -14.18 -9.56 1.56
C THR A 114 -13.15 -8.45 1.36
N ASP A 115 -13.60 -7.20 1.16
CA ASP A 115 -12.72 -6.03 1.01
C ASP A 115 -11.86 -5.79 2.26
N ILE A 116 -12.43 -5.95 3.46
CA ILE A 116 -11.69 -5.87 4.72
C ILE A 116 -10.62 -6.96 4.80
N SER A 117 -10.97 -8.20 4.48
CA SER A 117 -10.02 -9.33 4.48
C SER A 117 -8.87 -9.10 3.50
N GLU A 118 -9.17 -8.62 2.28
CA GLU A 118 -8.15 -8.28 1.28
C GLU A 118 -7.22 -7.18 1.78
N LYS A 119 -7.76 -6.12 2.41
CA LYS A 119 -6.95 -5.03 3.00
C LYS A 119 -6.12 -5.50 4.19
N GLU A 120 -6.61 -6.42 5.00
CA GLU A 120 -5.84 -7.03 6.10
C GLU A 120 -4.66 -7.83 5.57
N ASN A 121 -4.88 -8.64 4.53
CA ASN A 121 -3.82 -9.39 3.86
C ASN A 121 -2.79 -8.44 3.22
N GLN A 122 -3.25 -7.41 2.50
CA GLN A 122 -2.36 -6.39 1.94
C GLN A 122 -1.51 -5.72 3.03
N LEU A 123 -2.11 -5.35 4.15
CA LEU A 123 -1.40 -4.73 5.26
C LEU A 123 -0.35 -5.66 5.87
N GLN A 124 -0.65 -6.96 5.95
CA GLN A 124 0.30 -7.97 6.40
C GLN A 124 1.48 -8.07 5.42
N ASP A 125 1.21 -8.19 4.12
CA ASP A 125 2.24 -8.25 3.08
C ASP A 125 3.14 -7.00 3.10
N GLU A 126 2.55 -5.81 3.13
CA GLU A 126 3.29 -4.53 3.20
C GLU A 126 4.12 -4.42 4.49
N THR A 127 3.61 -4.93 5.62
CA THR A 127 4.36 -4.95 6.89
C THR A 127 5.58 -5.87 6.79
N THR A 128 5.43 -7.06 6.19
CA THR A 128 6.58 -7.96 5.97
C THR A 128 7.58 -7.39 4.97
N GLU A 129 7.13 -6.67 3.93
CA GLU A 129 8.02 -5.96 3.02
C GLU A 129 8.79 -4.86 3.77
N LEU A 130 8.12 -4.10 4.64
CA LEU A 130 8.76 -3.06 5.44
C LEU A 130 9.85 -3.62 6.35
N GLU A 131 9.61 -4.75 7.01
CA GLU A 131 10.62 -5.45 7.80
C GLU A 131 11.82 -5.88 6.94
N ARG A 132 11.56 -6.45 5.76
CA ARG A 132 12.61 -6.84 4.80
C ARG A 132 13.43 -5.65 4.31
N LEU A 133 12.77 -4.53 4.02
CA LEU A 133 13.42 -3.28 3.61
C LEU A 133 14.29 -2.75 4.76
N THR A 134 13.79 -2.76 5.99
CA THR A 134 14.55 -2.32 7.18
C THR A 134 15.86 -3.11 7.33
N ILE A 135 15.80 -4.44 7.24
CA ILE A 135 17.00 -5.29 7.27
C ILE A 135 17.96 -4.95 6.11
N SER A 136 17.40 -4.63 4.94
CA SER A 136 18.20 -4.28 3.76
C SER A 136 18.88 -2.91 3.92
N VAL A 137 18.22 -1.93 4.53
CA VAL A 137 18.81 -0.62 4.87
C VAL A 137 20.02 -0.81 5.75
N ASP A 138 19.89 -1.57 6.84
CA ASP A 138 20.99 -1.84 7.78
C ASP A 138 22.16 -2.53 7.08
N LYS A 139 21.86 -3.51 6.22
CA LYS A 139 22.88 -4.19 5.42
C LYS A 139 23.66 -3.21 4.54
N TRP A 140 22.99 -2.44 3.69
CA TRP A 140 23.67 -1.53 2.76
C TRP A 140 24.37 -0.38 3.48
N GLN A 141 23.83 0.08 4.62
CA GLN A 141 24.49 1.06 5.46
C GLN A 141 25.81 0.51 6.04
N SER A 142 25.79 -0.73 6.55
CA SER A 142 26.99 -1.37 7.08
C SER A 142 28.04 -1.64 5.99
N GLU A 143 27.61 -2.01 4.78
CA GLU A 143 28.49 -2.23 3.64
C GLU A 143 29.13 -0.93 3.15
N ALA A 144 28.35 0.15 3.05
CA ALA A 144 28.88 1.47 2.74
C ALA A 144 29.91 1.93 3.78
N GLU A 145 29.65 1.74 5.07
CA GLU A 145 30.58 2.13 6.12
C GLU A 145 31.89 1.32 6.08
N LYS A 146 31.79 0.02 5.84
CA LYS A 146 32.97 -0.84 5.65
C LYS A 146 33.80 -0.38 4.45
N LEU A 147 33.16 -0.07 3.32
CA LEU A 147 33.85 0.42 2.13
C LEU A 147 34.52 1.78 2.38
N ARG A 148 33.88 2.69 3.13
CA ARG A 148 34.50 3.97 3.54
C ARG A 148 35.75 3.76 4.39
N GLN A 149 35.72 2.83 5.33
CA GLN A 149 36.89 2.48 6.15
C GLN A 149 38.03 1.92 5.29
N GLU A 150 37.74 0.98 4.39
CA GLU A 150 38.75 0.40 3.49
C GLU A 150 39.37 1.46 2.56
N ILE A 151 38.56 2.39 2.02
CA ILE A 151 39.05 3.52 1.22
C ILE A 151 39.98 4.40 2.07
N ALA A 152 39.58 4.74 3.30
CA ALA A 152 40.38 5.57 4.20
C ALA A 152 41.73 4.92 4.55
N GLU A 153 41.76 3.59 4.77
CA GLU A 153 42.99 2.84 4.99
C GLU A 153 43.91 2.85 3.75
N LEU A 154 43.35 2.67 2.56
CA LEU A 154 44.11 2.73 1.31
C LEU A 154 44.67 4.13 1.05
N ASP A 155 43.86 5.17 1.28
CA ASP A 155 44.30 6.57 1.17
C ASP A 155 45.42 6.89 2.18
N ALA A 156 45.34 6.35 3.41
CA ALA A 156 46.41 6.48 4.39
C ALA A 156 47.72 5.80 3.94
N LYS A 157 47.63 4.59 3.35
CA LYS A 157 48.79 3.88 2.78
C LYS A 157 49.41 4.65 1.61
N VAL A 158 48.59 5.19 0.71
CA VAL A 158 49.04 6.05 -0.40
C VAL A 158 49.81 7.26 0.14
N LYS A 159 49.25 7.95 1.15
CA LYS A 159 49.88 9.12 1.78
C LYS A 159 51.21 8.80 2.45
N ASP A 160 51.31 7.68 3.17
CA ASP A 160 52.56 7.22 3.79
C ASP A 160 53.61 6.86 2.73
N ALA A 161 53.23 6.15 1.66
CA ALA A 161 54.15 5.88 0.55
C ALA A 161 54.66 7.14 -0.14
N ASP A 162 53.80 8.14 -0.37
CA ASP A 162 54.21 9.42 -0.93
C ASP A 162 55.18 10.17 -0.01
N GLN A 163 54.92 10.17 1.31
CA GLN A 163 55.82 10.76 2.29
C GLN A 163 57.19 10.05 2.31
N ARG A 164 57.21 8.71 2.32
CA ARG A 164 58.44 7.91 2.26
C ARG A 164 59.20 8.10 0.95
N ALA A 165 58.49 8.19 -0.17
CA ALA A 165 59.08 8.46 -1.48
C ALA A 165 59.71 9.85 -1.51
N SER A 166 59.02 10.88 -1.03
CA SER A 166 59.54 12.25 -0.90
C SER A 166 60.79 12.33 -0.03
N GLN A 167 60.76 11.68 1.15
CA GLN A 167 61.93 11.61 2.03
C GLN A 167 63.11 10.89 1.37
N SER A 168 62.85 9.79 0.65
CA SER A 168 63.86 9.03 -0.07
C SER A 168 64.46 9.83 -1.23
N HIS A 169 63.63 10.57 -1.98
CA HIS A 169 64.08 11.51 -3.01
C HIS A 169 64.95 12.63 -2.41
N GLY A 170 64.52 13.25 -1.30
CA GLY A 170 65.30 14.27 -0.61
C GLY A 170 66.67 13.76 -0.12
N ARG A 171 66.71 12.55 0.45
CA ARG A 171 67.98 11.89 0.86
C ARG A 171 68.87 11.59 -0.34
N ALA A 172 68.33 11.05 -1.43
CA ALA A 172 69.07 10.77 -2.66
C ALA A 172 69.66 12.04 -3.29
N GLN A 173 68.88 13.13 -3.33
CA GLN A 173 69.33 14.42 -3.86
C GLN A 173 70.43 15.05 -2.99
N ARG A 174 70.31 14.98 -1.65
CA ARG A 174 71.37 15.43 -0.73
C ARG A 174 72.67 14.65 -0.90
N LYS A 175 72.59 13.31 -0.99
CA LYS A 175 73.76 12.46 -1.27
C LYS A 175 74.40 12.80 -2.61
N ARG A 176 73.59 13.03 -3.66
CA ARG A 176 74.07 13.48 -4.97
C ARG A 176 74.79 14.83 -4.87
N LYS A 177 74.20 15.85 -4.22
CA LYS A 177 74.81 17.19 -4.06
C LYS A 177 76.12 17.15 -3.26
N ASN A 178 76.16 16.41 -2.17
CA ASN A 178 77.37 16.26 -1.35
C ASN A 178 78.49 15.53 -2.11
N ARG A 179 78.14 14.52 -2.92
CA ARG A 179 79.09 13.84 -3.80
C ARG A 179 79.59 14.76 -4.91
N TRP A 180 78.74 15.57 -5.52
CA TRP A 180 79.19 16.57 -6.50
C TRP A 180 80.20 17.53 -5.89
N LYS A 181 79.92 18.08 -4.70
CA LYS A 181 80.89 18.90 -3.96
C LYS A 181 82.21 18.18 -3.71
N TRP A 182 82.15 16.90 -3.30
CA TRP A 182 83.36 16.09 -3.07
C TRP A 182 84.12 15.82 -4.37
N ILE A 183 83.46 15.39 -5.44
CA ILE A 183 84.10 15.17 -6.76
C ILE A 183 84.76 16.44 -7.25
N THR A 184 84.06 17.59 -7.18
CA THR A 184 84.67 18.87 -7.55
C THR A 184 85.90 19.12 -6.69
N ALA A 185 85.81 19.00 -5.36
CA ALA A 185 86.96 19.18 -4.47
C ALA A 185 88.13 18.23 -4.82
N THR A 186 87.87 16.95 -5.06
CA THR A 186 88.88 15.93 -5.36
C THR A 186 89.52 16.11 -6.74
N VAL A 187 88.74 16.45 -7.77
CA VAL A 187 89.26 16.77 -9.12
C VAL A 187 90.16 18.01 -9.08
N PHE A 188 89.89 18.97 -8.20
CA PHE A 188 90.76 20.13 -7.98
C PHE A 188 91.98 19.84 -7.08
N THR A 189 92.06 18.71 -6.37
CA THR A 189 93.12 18.46 -5.37
C THR A 189 94.00 17.23 -5.59
N ALA A 190 93.49 16.06 -5.99
CA ALA A 190 94.32 14.89 -6.34
C ALA A 190 93.48 13.75 -6.94
N GLY A 191 94.06 13.00 -7.88
CA GLY A 191 93.38 12.02 -8.73
C GLY A 191 92.63 10.86 -8.03
N LEU A 192 91.47 10.58 -8.61
CA LEU A 192 90.80 9.28 -8.80
C LEU A 192 90.61 8.34 -7.59
N ALA A 193 89.47 8.49 -6.93
CA ALA A 193 88.73 7.35 -6.39
C ALA A 193 87.24 7.53 -6.72
N SER A 194 86.66 6.59 -7.47
CA SER A 194 85.23 6.58 -7.82
C SER A 194 84.43 5.89 -6.72
N PRO A 195 83.53 6.59 -6.01
CA PRO A 195 82.69 5.92 -5.01
C PRO A 195 81.60 5.12 -5.73
N GLY A 196 81.51 3.84 -5.38
CA GLY A 196 80.46 2.90 -5.80
C GLY A 196 79.06 3.38 -5.41
N LEU A 197 78.10 3.20 -6.31
CA LEU A 197 76.77 3.76 -6.23
C LEU A 197 75.75 2.61 -6.26
N ILE A 198 75.18 2.26 -5.11
CA ILE A 198 73.92 1.49 -5.05
C ILE A 198 72.83 2.52 -4.76
N ILE A 199 72.11 2.95 -5.79
CA ILE A 199 71.01 3.91 -5.65
C ILE A 199 69.79 3.16 -5.11
N ASN A 200 69.11 3.74 -4.11
CA ASN A 200 67.74 3.39 -3.65
C ASN A 200 66.64 3.52 -4.75
N GLU A 201 67.02 3.49 -6.03
CA GLU A 201 66.12 3.71 -7.16
C GLU A 201 65.16 2.54 -7.34
N LYS A 202 65.60 1.32 -6.99
CA LYS A 202 64.72 0.15 -6.93
C LYS A 202 63.63 0.32 -5.85
N ASP A 203 63.99 0.86 -4.68
CA ASP A 203 63.04 1.09 -3.59
C ASP A 203 62.04 2.19 -3.92
N ILE A 204 62.50 3.30 -4.51
CA ILE A 204 61.63 4.38 -4.99
C ILE A 204 60.67 3.88 -6.06
N LYS A 205 61.14 3.07 -7.02
CA LYS A 205 60.27 2.46 -8.04
C LYS A 205 59.28 1.47 -7.45
N LYS A 206 59.66 0.73 -6.41
CA LYS A 206 58.76 -0.18 -5.70
C LYS A 206 57.65 0.59 -4.96
N LEU A 207 58.02 1.62 -4.18
CA LEU A 207 57.06 2.49 -3.50
C LEU A 207 56.07 3.16 -4.45
N LYS A 208 56.53 3.60 -5.63
CA LYS A 208 55.64 4.15 -6.66
C LYS A 208 54.63 3.11 -7.17
N ARG A 209 55.10 1.90 -7.51
CA ARG A 209 54.21 0.82 -7.96
C ARG A 209 53.18 0.43 -6.90
N ASP A 210 53.61 0.27 -5.65
CA ASP A 210 52.73 -0.11 -4.53
C ASP A 210 51.68 0.99 -4.29
N ARG A 211 52.09 2.27 -4.33
CA ARG A 211 51.18 3.42 -4.25
C ARG A 211 50.16 3.44 -5.39
N ASP A 212 50.61 3.30 -6.64
CA ASP A 212 49.73 3.34 -7.80
C ASP A 212 48.70 2.17 -7.75
N ALA A 213 49.12 1.01 -7.24
CA ALA A 213 48.23 -0.13 -6.99
C ALA A 213 47.20 0.17 -5.89
N TRP A 214 47.61 0.75 -4.76
CA TRP A 214 46.66 1.14 -3.69
C TRP A 214 45.70 2.23 -4.15
N TYR A 215 46.15 3.17 -4.98
CA TYR A 215 45.30 4.20 -5.56
C TYR A 215 44.26 3.62 -6.53
N ALA A 216 44.67 2.67 -7.39
CA ALA A 216 43.76 1.95 -8.27
C ALA A 216 42.72 1.17 -7.46
N GLN A 217 43.15 0.48 -6.40
CA GLN A 217 42.26 -0.25 -5.50
C GLN A 217 41.29 0.67 -4.77
N ALA A 218 41.74 1.84 -4.29
CA ALA A 218 40.88 2.83 -3.63
C ALA A 218 39.81 3.35 -4.61
N ASN A 219 40.17 3.61 -5.87
CA ASN A 219 39.22 4.03 -6.90
C ASN A 219 38.18 2.95 -7.24
N GLU A 220 38.59 1.68 -7.29
CA GLU A 220 37.65 0.56 -7.45
C GLU A 220 36.66 0.51 -6.28
N ARG A 221 37.15 0.66 -5.04
CA ARG A 221 36.30 0.69 -3.84
C ARG A 221 35.37 1.89 -3.77
N ARG A 222 35.80 3.06 -4.28
CA ARG A 222 34.92 4.24 -4.42
C ARG A 222 33.75 3.97 -5.37
N LYS A 223 33.96 3.24 -6.47
CA LYS A 223 32.85 2.85 -7.37
C LYS A 223 31.88 1.89 -6.69
N THR A 224 32.38 0.91 -5.94
CA THR A 224 31.49 0.00 -5.20
C THR A 224 30.74 0.73 -4.08
N LEU A 225 31.38 1.72 -3.45
CA LEU A 225 30.74 2.57 -2.44
C LEU A 225 29.59 3.37 -3.05
N GLU A 226 29.79 3.98 -4.22
CA GLU A 226 28.75 4.71 -4.93
C GLU A 226 27.53 3.83 -5.25
N VAL A 227 27.76 2.57 -5.67
CA VAL A 227 26.68 1.60 -5.87
C VAL A 227 25.96 1.27 -4.57
N ALA A 228 26.70 1.02 -3.48
CA ALA A 228 26.11 0.72 -2.17
C ALA A 228 25.29 1.91 -1.62
N GLU A 229 25.79 3.14 -1.75
CA GLU A 229 25.08 4.36 -1.34
C GLU A 229 23.83 4.61 -2.17
N ASN A 230 23.87 4.37 -3.48
CA ASN A 230 22.70 4.45 -4.34
C ASN A 230 21.64 3.40 -3.97
N ASN A 231 22.05 2.15 -3.72
CA ASN A 231 21.15 1.09 -3.27
C ASN A 231 20.52 1.42 -1.92
N HIS A 232 21.31 1.95 -0.98
CA HIS A 232 20.80 2.38 0.33
C HIS A 232 19.75 3.48 0.19
N ARG A 233 19.99 4.48 -0.68
CA ARG A 233 19.03 5.55 -0.96
C ARG A 233 17.74 5.02 -1.59
N ASP A 234 17.84 4.18 -2.61
CA ASP A 234 16.67 3.56 -3.27
C ASP A 234 15.81 2.77 -2.27
N ILE A 235 16.45 2.00 -1.37
CA ILE A 235 15.74 1.24 -0.35
C ILE A 235 15.05 2.14 0.66
N ILE A 236 15.66 3.26 1.07
CA ILE A 236 15.01 4.26 1.94
C ILE A 236 13.78 4.86 1.26
N ASP A 237 13.89 5.23 -0.02
CA ASP A 237 12.76 5.78 -0.79
C ASP A 237 11.61 4.77 -0.87
N ARG A 238 11.93 3.49 -1.11
CA ARG A 238 10.96 2.40 -1.08
C ARG A 238 10.34 2.21 0.30
N GLN A 239 11.14 2.26 1.37
CA GLN A 239 10.66 2.15 2.75
C GLN A 239 9.62 3.23 3.05
N GLN A 240 9.92 4.48 2.69
CA GLN A 240 9.00 5.60 2.86
C GLN A 240 7.72 5.41 2.05
N ALA A 241 7.81 4.91 0.82
CA ALA A 241 6.64 4.61 0.00
C ALA A 241 5.77 3.51 0.62
N THR A 242 6.37 2.42 1.10
CA THR A 242 5.67 1.32 1.80
C THR A 242 5.00 1.81 3.08
N GLU A 243 5.67 2.64 3.89
CA GLU A 243 5.06 3.23 5.09
C GLU A 243 3.85 4.10 4.77
N GLN A 244 3.92 4.89 3.69
CA GLN A 244 2.78 5.69 3.22
C GLN A 244 1.63 4.80 2.73
N SER A 245 1.93 3.69 2.04
CA SER A 245 0.93 2.70 1.62
C SER A 245 0.22 2.10 2.83
N ILE A 246 0.98 1.61 3.82
CA ILE A 246 0.44 1.04 5.07
C ILE A 246 -0.48 2.03 5.77
N ARG A 247 -0.10 3.32 5.85
CA ARG A 247 -0.95 4.36 6.44
C ARG A 247 -2.27 4.51 5.69
N LYS A 248 -2.23 4.57 4.36
CA LYS A 248 -3.45 4.65 3.53
C LYS A 248 -4.34 3.41 3.71
N THR A 249 -3.74 2.22 3.67
CA THR A 249 -4.45 0.95 3.88
C THR A 249 -5.09 0.90 5.26
N ARG A 250 -4.39 1.32 6.33
CA ARG A 250 -4.95 1.42 7.70
C ARG A 250 -6.14 2.38 7.79
N THR A 251 -6.03 3.56 7.19
CA THR A 251 -7.14 4.52 7.20
C THR A 251 -8.34 3.95 6.44
N SER A 252 -8.13 3.38 5.26
CA SER A 252 -9.20 2.74 4.48
C SER A 252 -9.85 1.58 5.25
N LEU A 253 -9.04 0.71 5.87
CA LEU A 253 -9.51 -0.38 6.72
C LEU A 253 -10.38 0.11 7.89
N SER A 254 -9.95 1.17 8.58
CA SER A 254 -10.73 1.73 9.69
C SER A 254 -12.10 2.23 9.22
N SER A 255 -12.15 2.92 8.07
CA SER A 255 -13.40 3.38 7.45
C SER A 255 -14.28 2.22 7.00
N ALA A 256 -13.69 1.16 6.43
CA ALA A 256 -14.44 -0.03 6.02
C ALA A 256 -15.05 -0.74 7.23
N ARG A 257 -14.30 -0.88 8.33
CA ARG A 257 -14.78 -1.48 9.58
C ARG A 257 -15.92 -0.68 10.21
N THR A 258 -15.82 0.65 10.26
CA THR A 258 -16.93 1.49 10.76
C THR A 258 -18.18 1.35 9.89
N THR A 259 -18.00 1.30 8.56
CA THR A 259 -19.09 1.10 7.60
C THR A 259 -19.76 -0.26 7.80
N LEU A 260 -18.98 -1.30 8.04
CA LEU A 260 -19.47 -2.66 8.28
C LEU A 260 -20.25 -2.75 9.59
N GLU A 261 -19.78 -2.10 10.65
CA GLU A 261 -20.49 -2.07 11.92
C GLU A 261 -21.83 -1.35 11.81
N GLU A 262 -21.88 -0.23 11.09
CA GLU A 262 -23.12 0.49 10.81
C GLU A 262 -24.10 -0.35 9.97
N LEU A 263 -23.61 -1.00 8.90
CA LEU A 263 -24.44 -1.89 8.08
C LEU A 263 -25.00 -3.07 8.89
N ARG A 264 -24.21 -3.65 9.81
CA ARG A 264 -24.67 -4.73 10.69
C ARG A 264 -25.80 -4.26 11.61
N LYS A 265 -25.70 -3.05 12.18
CA LYS A 265 -26.77 -2.48 13.01
C LYS A 265 -28.05 -2.30 12.19
N GLN A 266 -27.96 -1.69 11.01
CA GLN A 266 -29.11 -1.50 10.12
C GLN A 266 -29.75 -2.84 9.70
N TYR A 267 -28.94 -3.81 9.30
CA TYR A 267 -29.41 -5.14 8.92
C TYR A 267 -30.18 -5.83 10.08
N SER A 268 -29.69 -5.70 11.32
CA SER A 268 -30.40 -6.27 12.48
C SER A 268 -31.79 -5.67 12.70
N VAL A 269 -31.95 -4.36 12.49
CA VAL A 269 -33.24 -3.66 12.58
C VAL A 269 -34.17 -4.15 11.47
N LEU A 270 -33.66 -4.24 10.26
CA LEU A 270 -34.42 -4.65 9.08
C LEU A 270 -34.86 -6.12 9.14
N SER A 271 -33.97 -7.01 9.58
CA SER A 271 -34.27 -8.42 9.76
C SER A 271 -35.40 -8.62 10.77
N ASN A 272 -35.37 -7.89 11.89
CA ASN A 272 -36.43 -7.90 12.90
C ASN A 272 -37.76 -7.38 12.35
N LEU A 273 -37.75 -6.29 11.56
CA LEU A 273 -38.96 -5.75 10.92
C LEU A 273 -39.56 -6.74 9.91
N GLY A 274 -38.71 -7.34 9.06
CA GLY A 274 -39.14 -8.34 8.09
C GLY A 274 -39.78 -9.56 8.75
N ALA A 275 -39.21 -10.03 9.87
CA ALA A 275 -39.79 -11.12 10.65
C ALA A 275 -41.18 -10.77 11.22
N GLN A 276 -41.39 -9.53 11.70
CA GLN A 276 -42.69 -9.07 12.18
C GLN A 276 -43.73 -9.00 11.05
N LEU A 277 -43.36 -8.47 9.88
CA LEU A 277 -44.24 -8.41 8.71
C LEU A 277 -44.67 -9.81 8.24
N PHE A 278 -43.73 -10.76 8.21
CA PHE A 278 -44.02 -12.15 7.86
C PHE A 278 -45.02 -12.81 8.83
N MET A 279 -44.87 -12.55 10.14
CA MET A 279 -45.81 -13.05 11.15
C MET A 279 -47.22 -12.49 10.96
N VAL A 280 -47.36 -11.19 10.64
CA VAL A 280 -48.66 -10.54 10.38
C VAL A 280 -49.29 -11.04 9.07
N SER A 281 -48.47 -11.28 8.04
CA SER A 281 -48.93 -11.83 6.76
C SER A 281 -49.49 -13.25 6.92
N ASN A 282 -48.82 -14.10 7.70
CA ASN A 282 -49.20 -15.50 7.89
C ASN A 282 -50.20 -15.77 9.03
N SER A 283 -50.47 -14.82 9.93
CA SER A 283 -51.52 -14.98 10.95
C SER A 283 -52.94 -14.87 10.39
N ASN A 284 -53.08 -14.49 9.11
CA ASN A 284 -54.35 -14.24 8.43
C ASN A 284 -54.74 -15.33 7.41
N ASN A 285 -54.02 -16.47 7.40
CA ASN A 285 -54.39 -17.71 6.72
C ASN A 285 -54.83 -18.76 7.76
#